data_AF-A0A661H500-F1
#
_entry.id   AF-A0A661H500-F1
#
_cell.length_a   1.000
_cell.length_b   1.000
_cell.length_c   1.000
_cell.angle_alpha   90.00
_cell.angle_beta   90.00
_cell.angle_gamma   90.00
#
_symmetry.space_group_name_H-M   'P 1'
#
loop_
_entity.id
_entity.type
_entity.pdbx_description
1 polymer ?
#
loop_
_entity_poly.entity_id
_entity_poly.type
_entity_poly.pdbx_seq_one_letter_code
_entity_poly.pdbx_strand_id
1 'polypeptide(L)' 'QAQAAYEAGGLPALLPKKPGPRRAHKLSEEIVEALREMQDQASDTNSSALAEQVRERFGVSVHPRSIERALARQEKKHRP' A
#
# COMPACT_ATOMS: atom_id res chain seq x y z
N GLN A 1 34.14 7.58 -10.94
CA GLN A 1 33.00 6.84 -10.34
C GLN A 1 32.64 5.57 -11.12
N ALA A 2 32.45 5.60 -12.45
CA ALA A 2 32.06 4.41 -13.23
C ALA A 2 33.10 3.28 -13.22
N GLN A 3 34.39 3.58 -13.39
CA GLN A 3 35.45 2.55 -13.44
C GLN A 3 35.59 1.76 -12.14
N ALA A 4 35.56 2.44 -10.98
CA ALA A 4 35.57 1.78 -9.67
C ALA A 4 34.31 0.92 -9.43
N ALA A 5 33.14 1.35 -9.91
CA ALA A 5 31.92 0.54 -9.82
C ALA A 5 32.01 -0.72 -10.70
N TYR A 6 32.58 -0.60 -11.90
CA TYR A 6 32.84 -1.73 -12.79
C TYR A 6 33.84 -2.72 -12.19
N GLU A 7 34.93 -2.25 -11.61
CA GLU A 7 35.92 -3.11 -10.94
C GLU A 7 35.32 -3.86 -9.74
N ALA A 8 34.38 -3.25 -9.01
CA ALA A 8 33.75 -3.85 -7.84
C ALA A 8 32.60 -4.83 -8.15
N GLY A 9 31.89 -4.69 -9.27
CA GLY A 9 30.68 -5.50 -9.54
C GLY A 9 30.36 -5.75 -11.01
N GLY A 10 31.31 -5.53 -11.92
CA GLY A 10 31.18 -5.75 -13.35
C GLY A 10 30.14 -4.86 -14.03
N LEU A 11 29.71 -5.24 -15.24
CA LEU A 11 28.67 -4.52 -16.00
C LEU A 11 27.38 -4.25 -15.20
N PRO A 12 26.85 -5.17 -14.37
CA PRO A 12 25.64 -4.91 -13.59
C PRO A 12 25.76 -3.74 -12.60
N ALA A 13 26.97 -3.46 -12.09
CA ALA A 13 27.22 -2.36 -11.16
C ALA A 13 27.15 -0.97 -11.82
N LEU A 14 27.14 -0.92 -13.15
CA LEU A 14 26.93 0.31 -13.92
C LEU A 14 25.44 0.61 -14.13
N LEU A 15 24.55 -0.34 -13.85
CA LEU A 15 23.11 -0.14 -13.98
C LEU A 15 22.56 0.69 -12.80
N PRO A 16 21.51 1.50 -13.04
CA PRO A 16 20.78 2.14 -11.97
C PRO A 16 20.28 1.12 -10.95
N LYS A 17 20.45 1.44 -9.67
CA LYS A 17 19.94 0.58 -8.59
C LYS A 17 18.42 0.44 -8.70
N LYS A 18 17.91 -0.75 -8.34
CA LYS A 18 16.48 -0.99 -8.26
C LYS A 18 15.83 0.06 -7.33
N PRO A 19 14.72 0.71 -7.76
CA PRO A 19 13.99 1.61 -6.88
C PRO A 19 13.61 0.92 -5.58
N GLY A 20 13.69 1.66 -4.48
CA GLY A 20 13.33 1.16 -3.16
C GLY A 20 11.88 0.67 -3.09
N PRO A 21 11.52 -0.06 -2.01
CA PRO A 21 10.18 -0.61 -1.84
C PRO A 21 9.12 0.50 -1.88
N ARG A 22 8.08 0.33 -2.70
CA ARG A 22 6.95 1.26 -2.78
C ARG A 22 5.95 0.94 -1.67
N ARG A 23 6.01 1.66 -0.55
CA ARG A 23 5.01 1.55 0.54
C ARG A 23 3.78 2.42 0.26
N ALA A 24 2.63 1.95 0.70
CA ALA A 24 1.42 2.76 0.72
C ALA A 24 1.53 3.79 1.85
N HIS A 25 1.66 5.07 1.53
CA HIS A 25 1.88 6.12 2.53
C HIS A 25 0.58 6.69 3.14
N LYS A 26 -0.59 6.36 2.58
CA LYS A 26 -1.92 6.82 3.07
C LYS A 26 -2.76 5.73 3.73
N LEU A 27 -2.44 4.46 3.48
CA LEU A 27 -3.16 3.31 4.03
C LEU A 27 -2.18 2.57 4.95
N SER A 28 -1.99 3.14 6.14
CA SER A 28 -1.25 2.49 7.23
C SER A 28 -1.97 1.22 7.67
N GLU A 29 -1.27 0.34 8.42
CA GLU A 29 -1.90 -0.88 8.95
C GLU A 29 -3.12 -0.57 9.82
N GLU A 30 -3.06 0.50 10.63
CA GLU A 30 -4.19 0.99 11.42
C GLU A 30 -5.42 1.35 10.56
N ILE A 31 -5.22 2.11 9.48
CA ILE A 31 -6.33 2.49 8.59
C ILE A 31 -6.90 1.25 7.88
N VAL A 32 -6.04 0.29 7.52
CA VAL A 32 -6.49 -0.95 6.86
C VAL A 32 -7.32 -1.82 7.81
N GLU A 33 -6.95 -1.90 9.09
CA GLU A 33 -7.73 -2.63 10.10
C GLU A 33 -9.10 -1.96 10.32
N ALA A 34 -9.12 -0.63 10.48
CA ALA A 34 -10.38 0.10 10.61
C ALA A 34 -11.30 -0.06 9.39
N LEU A 35 -10.74 -0.08 8.18
CA LEU A 35 -11.49 -0.34 6.94
C LEU A 35 -12.14 -1.73 6.95
N ARG A 36 -11.48 -2.73 7.53
CA ARG A 36 -12.02 -4.09 7.66
C ARG A 36 -13.15 -4.14 8.68
N GLU A 37 -12.95 -3.53 9.85
CA GLU A 37 -14.01 -3.43 10.87
C GLU A 37 -15.26 -2.75 10.31
N MET A 38 -15.08 -1.67 9.52
CA MET A 38 -16.18 -0.97 8.84
C MET A 38 -16.89 -1.87 7.83
N GLN A 39 -16.15 -2.68 7.08
CA GLN A 39 -16.71 -3.63 6.11
C GLN A 39 -17.49 -4.77 6.81
N ASP A 40 -16.97 -5.30 7.91
CA ASP A 40 -17.60 -6.38 8.67
C ASP A 40 -18.89 -5.91 9.38
N GLN A 41 -18.93 -4.66 9.82
CA GLN A 41 -20.11 -4.06 10.47
C GLN A 41 -21.22 -3.67 9.50
N ALA A 42 -20.88 -3.42 8.23
CA ALA A 42 -21.82 -2.96 7.23
C ALA A 42 -21.59 -3.71 5.92
N SER A 43 -22.28 -4.84 5.80
CA SER A 43 -22.14 -5.86 4.73
C SER A 43 -22.26 -5.34 3.30
N ASP A 44 -22.80 -4.14 3.08
CA ASP A 44 -23.01 -3.53 1.75
C ASP A 44 -22.26 -2.20 1.53
N THR A 45 -21.30 -1.85 2.41
CA THR A 45 -20.55 -0.59 2.24
C THR A 45 -19.61 -0.71 1.05
N ASN A 46 -19.93 0.00 -0.04
CA ASN A 46 -19.05 0.08 -1.21
C ASN A 46 -17.76 0.86 -0.89
N SER A 47 -16.71 0.67 -1.69
CA SER A 47 -15.39 1.29 -1.45
C SER A 47 -15.39 2.82 -1.53
N SER A 48 -16.44 3.44 -2.09
CA SER A 48 -16.59 4.91 -2.07
C SER A 48 -17.04 5.40 -0.71
N ALA A 49 -18.03 4.74 -0.11
CA ALA A 49 -18.48 5.05 1.24
C ALA A 49 -17.37 4.82 2.28
N LEU A 50 -16.57 3.74 2.13
CA LEU A 50 -15.37 3.54 2.94
C LEU A 50 -14.35 4.68 2.78
N ALA A 51 -14.20 5.25 1.58
CA ALA A 51 -13.30 6.37 1.36
C ALA A 51 -13.77 7.67 2.04
N GLU A 52 -15.08 7.86 2.13
CA GLU A 52 -15.68 8.98 2.87
C GLU A 52 -15.49 8.81 4.37
N GLN A 53 -15.78 7.62 4.92
CA GLN A 53 -15.55 7.33 6.32
C GLN A 53 -14.07 7.47 6.72
N VAL A 54 -13.14 7.07 5.85
CA VAL A 54 -11.70 7.28 6.09
C VAL A 54 -11.34 8.76 6.09
N ARG A 55 -11.94 9.56 5.21
CA ARG A 55 -11.77 11.03 5.24
C ARG A 55 -12.29 11.62 6.55
N GLU A 56 -13.47 11.21 6.99
CA GLU A 56 -14.11 11.74 8.20
C GLU A 56 -13.34 11.33 9.47
N ARG A 57 -12.94 10.06 9.58
CA ARG A 57 -12.30 9.52 10.78
C ARG A 57 -10.81 9.84 10.89
N PHE A 58 -10.09 9.87 9.76
CA PHE A 58 -8.62 9.99 9.75
C PHE A 58 -8.12 11.27 9.05
N GLY A 59 -8.99 12.06 8.42
CA GLY A 59 -8.59 13.26 7.68
C GLY A 59 -7.81 12.97 6.39
N VAL A 60 -7.75 11.72 5.94
CA VAL A 60 -6.95 11.30 4.78
C VAL A 60 -7.86 11.04 3.58
N SER A 61 -7.60 11.71 2.46
CA SER A 61 -8.27 11.40 1.20
C SER A 61 -7.59 10.25 0.47
N VAL A 62 -8.35 9.16 0.29
CA VAL A 62 -7.94 7.92 -0.35
C VAL A 62 -8.90 7.59 -1.50
N HIS A 63 -8.37 7.04 -2.59
CA HIS A 63 -9.18 6.60 -3.73
C HIS A 63 -9.84 5.24 -3.43
N PRO A 64 -11.09 4.98 -3.86
CA PRO A 64 -11.79 3.69 -3.67
C PRO A 64 -10.95 2.48 -4.11
N ARG A 65 -10.35 2.55 -5.31
CA ARG A 65 -9.41 1.52 -5.80
C ARG A 65 -8.18 1.26 -4.92
N SER A 66 -7.75 2.23 -4.11
CA SER A 66 -6.66 2.00 -3.14
C SER A 66 -7.17 1.22 -1.92
N ILE A 67 -8.42 1.44 -1.50
CA ILE A 67 -9.09 0.71 -0.43
C ILE A 67 -9.28 -0.75 -0.84
N GLU A 68 -9.86 -1.00 -2.02
CA GLU A 68 -10.01 -2.36 -2.58
C GLU A 68 -8.67 -3.12 -2.57
N ARG A 69 -7.60 -2.47 -3.04
CA ARG A 69 -6.27 -3.07 -3.10
C ARG A 69 -5.66 -3.29 -1.73
N ALA A 70 -5.99 -2.48 -0.73
CA ALA A 70 -5.50 -2.68 0.63
C ALA A 70 -6.19 -3.87 1.29
N LEU A 71 -7.52 -3.95 1.21
CA LEU A 71 -8.30 -5.08 1.72
C LEU A 71 -7.84 -6.39 1.07
N ALA A 72 -7.75 -6.45 -0.26
CA ALA A 72 -7.29 -7.65 -0.98
C ALA A 72 -5.84 -8.07 -0.65
N ARG A 73 -4.97 -7.15 -0.20
CA ARG A 73 -3.62 -7.50 0.28
C ARG A 73 -3.66 -8.05 1.70
N GLN A 74 -4.50 -7.48 2.56
CA GLN A 74 -4.67 -7.92 3.93
C GLN A 74 -5.23 -9.35 3.97
N GLU A 75 -6.24 -9.66 3.15
CA GLU A 75 -6.78 -11.02 3.03
C GLU A 75 -5.70 -12.05 2.66
N LYS A 76 -4.78 -11.70 1.77
CA LYS A 76 -3.64 -12.56 1.40
C LYS A 76 -2.65 -12.75 2.54
N LYS A 77 -2.49 -11.75 3.42
CA LYS A 77 -1.64 -11.82 4.62
C LYS A 77 -2.26 -12.71 5.70
N HIS A 78 -3.59 -12.78 5.78
CA HIS A 78 -4.32 -13.60 6.76
C HIS A 78 -4.65 -15.02 6.28
N ARG A 79 -4.44 -15.34 5.00
CA ARG A 79 -4.57 -16.72 4.51
C ARG A 79 -3.36 -17.54 5.00
N PRO A 80 -3.58 -18.71 5.65
CA PRO A 80 -2.49 -19.57 6.12
C PRO A 80 -1.65 -20.14 4.97
#